data_AF-A0A7W0PER9-F1
#
_entry.id   AF-A0A7W0PER9-F1
#
_cell.length_a   1.000
_cell.length_b   1.000
_cell.length_c   1.000
_cell.angle_alpha   90.00
_cell.angle_beta   90.00
_cell.angle_gamma   90.00
#
_symmetry.space_group_name_H-M   'P 1'
#
loop_
_entity.id
_entity.type
_entity.pdbx_description
1 polymer ?
#
loop_
_entity_poly.entity_id
_entity_poly.type
_entity_poly.pdbx_seq_one_letter_code
_entity_poly.pdbx_strand_id
1 'polypeptide(L)'
;MSNAMATASRLAADHPESVLPCPVCAATVKGANLNRHLGKVHPGQLPARSSPGRSWRGGERLIARPLVIVPVLAVVASLIWLELTGSVDEVFILSAAGGMGVGLILSGLVVYGAPLFTGRLSVSGEGFVLSHTLGLRRRRLGRVDRIKAGSAYDVRTINAGGDGASGGPTIEEAAGIYVELRSGRRYITVRCKQSTGFRKTWVGWEQAGRSRRWHIILDPADFVSLQYTLVDLGLLTLRPLATDSAITEAPRRRC
;
A
#
# COMPACT_ATOMS: atom_id res chain seq x y z
N MET A 1 17.36 16.94 -4.79
CA MET A 1 16.59 16.06 -5.71
C MET A 1 16.16 14.83 -4.96
N SER A 2 14.89 14.43 -5.04
CA SER A 2 14.49 13.14 -4.48
C SER A 2 15.18 12.02 -5.26
N ASN A 3 15.72 11.02 -4.57
CA ASN A 3 16.42 9.90 -5.21
C ASN A 3 15.57 9.26 -6.32
N ALA A 4 14.25 9.14 -6.12
CA ALA A 4 13.34 8.60 -7.13
C ALA A 4 13.33 9.41 -8.44
N MET A 5 13.35 10.75 -8.40
CA MET A 5 13.38 11.56 -9.62
C MET A 5 14.72 11.45 -10.34
N ALA A 6 15.82 11.48 -9.60
CA ALA A 6 17.16 11.32 -10.18
C ALA A 6 17.28 9.95 -10.88
N THR A 7 16.79 8.90 -10.25
CA THR A 7 16.79 7.53 -10.78
C THR A 7 15.86 7.39 -11.97
N ALA A 8 14.68 8.01 -11.94
CA ALA A 8 13.76 8.04 -13.07
C ALA A 8 14.38 8.74 -14.29
N SER A 9 15.00 9.90 -14.10
CA SER A 9 15.68 10.64 -15.17
C SER A 9 16.90 9.88 -15.72
N ARG A 10 17.70 9.26 -14.86
CA ARG A 10 18.82 8.39 -15.27
C ARG A 10 18.32 7.23 -16.14
N LEU A 11 17.36 6.45 -15.64
CA LEU A 11 16.78 5.33 -16.38
C LEU A 11 16.13 5.77 -17.70
N ALA A 12 15.52 6.95 -17.75
CA ALA A 12 14.93 7.49 -18.97
C ALA A 12 15.97 7.88 -20.01
N ALA A 13 17.14 8.36 -19.59
CA ALA A 13 18.26 8.66 -20.47
C ALA A 13 18.92 7.37 -20.99
N ASP A 14 19.10 6.37 -20.11
CA ASP A 14 19.73 5.09 -20.46
C ASP A 14 18.81 4.21 -21.33
N HIS A 15 17.49 4.36 -21.18
CA HIS A 15 16.49 3.53 -21.86
C HIS A 15 15.33 4.37 -22.42
N PRO A 16 15.57 5.17 -23.48
CA PRO A 16 14.59 6.12 -24.01
C PRO A 16 13.30 5.46 -24.55
N GLU A 17 13.41 4.25 -25.11
CA GLU A 17 12.25 3.52 -25.64
C GLU A 17 11.42 2.82 -24.54
N SER A 18 11.98 2.66 -23.34
CA SER A 18 11.31 1.93 -22.26
C SER A 18 10.17 2.73 -21.66
N VAL A 19 9.19 2.01 -21.12
CA VAL A 19 7.99 2.60 -20.51
C VAL A 19 8.20 2.73 -19.01
N LEU A 20 8.26 3.98 -18.52
CA LEU A 20 8.58 4.33 -17.14
C LEU A 20 7.40 5.03 -16.44
N PRO A 21 7.11 4.73 -15.16
CA PRO A 21 6.12 5.45 -14.39
C PRO A 21 6.67 6.81 -13.91
N CYS A 22 5.94 7.89 -14.14
CA CYS A 22 6.29 9.21 -13.65
C CYS A 22 6.36 9.21 -12.11
N PRO A 23 7.46 9.67 -11.49
CA PRO A 23 7.62 9.65 -10.02
C PRO A 23 6.69 10.61 -9.28
N VAL A 24 5.98 11.49 -9.98
CA VAL A 24 5.12 12.53 -9.39
C VAL A 24 3.64 12.17 -9.46
N CYS A 25 3.15 11.72 -10.61
CA CYS A 25 1.73 11.40 -10.81
C CYS A 25 1.46 9.91 -11.06
N ALA A 26 2.50 9.07 -11.09
CA ALA A 26 2.44 7.66 -11.46
C ALA A 26 1.92 7.37 -12.87
N ALA A 27 1.77 8.38 -13.73
CA ALA A 27 1.42 8.19 -15.13
C ALA A 27 2.54 7.48 -15.88
N THR A 28 2.18 6.49 -16.68
CA THR A 28 3.12 5.72 -17.46
C THR A 28 3.50 6.46 -18.74
N VAL A 29 4.78 6.73 -18.97
CA VAL A 29 5.30 7.48 -20.14
C VAL A 29 6.51 6.78 -20.76
N LYS A 30 6.76 6.99 -22.05
CA LYS A 30 8.05 6.57 -22.65
C LYS A 30 9.21 7.36 -22.02
N GLY A 31 10.36 6.72 -21.83
CA GLY A 31 11.57 7.33 -21.27
C GLY A 31 11.96 8.62 -22.00
N ALA A 32 11.98 8.60 -23.33
CA ALA A 32 12.26 9.75 -24.20
C ALA A 32 11.34 10.95 -23.93
N ASN A 33 10.11 10.70 -23.45
CA ASN A 33 9.11 11.72 -23.16
C ASN A 33 9.04 12.12 -21.69
N LEU A 34 9.78 11.46 -20.78
CA LEU A 34 9.66 11.70 -19.35
C LEU A 34 10.02 13.14 -18.97
N ASN A 35 11.15 13.66 -19.47
CA ASN A 35 11.57 15.03 -19.16
C ASN A 35 10.58 16.09 -19.69
N ARG A 36 10.06 15.87 -20.91
CA ARG A 36 9.01 16.73 -21.50
C ARG A 36 7.72 16.67 -20.66
N HIS A 37 7.32 15.48 -20.22
CA HIS A 37 6.16 15.29 -19.36
C HIS A 37 6.33 16.01 -18.02
N LEU A 38 7.49 15.88 -17.37
CA LEU A 38 7.80 16.59 -16.12
C LEU A 38 7.73 18.11 -16.30
N GLY A 39 8.36 18.66 -17.34
CA GLY A 39 8.33 20.11 -17.59
C GLY A 39 6.93 20.65 -17.89
N LYS A 40 6.09 19.87 -18.59
CA LYS A 40 4.75 20.31 -19.02
C LYS A 40 3.66 20.07 -17.98
N VAL A 41 3.62 18.89 -17.37
CA VAL A 41 2.54 18.46 -16.44
C VAL A 41 2.86 18.84 -15.01
N HIS A 42 4.15 18.97 -14.69
CA HIS A 42 4.65 19.29 -13.35
C HIS A 42 5.50 20.58 -13.37
N PRO A 43 5.03 21.70 -13.97
CA PRO A 43 5.81 22.93 -14.05
C PRO A 43 6.06 23.46 -12.64
N GLY A 44 7.31 23.79 -12.32
CA GLY A 44 7.67 24.30 -11.00
C GLY A 44 7.63 23.27 -9.86
N GLN A 45 7.22 22.02 -10.11
CA GLN A 45 7.48 20.91 -9.19
C GLN A 45 8.94 20.46 -9.33
N LEU A 46 9.85 21.37 -8.98
CA LEU A 46 11.16 21.03 -8.46
C LEU A 46 10.94 20.15 -7.20
N PRO A 47 11.86 19.22 -6.90
CA PRO A 47 11.61 18.01 -6.12
C PRO A 47 11.24 18.29 -4.64
N ALA A 48 10.00 18.67 -4.38
CA ALA A 48 9.53 19.07 -3.05
C ALA A 48 8.29 18.31 -2.58
N ARG A 49 8.04 17.10 -3.12
CA ARG A 49 7.03 16.18 -2.56
C ARG A 49 7.48 14.75 -2.34
N SER A 50 8.79 14.52 -2.33
CA SER A 50 9.33 13.36 -1.64
C SER A 50 9.84 13.87 -0.30
N SER A 51 9.37 13.27 0.80
CA SER A 51 9.94 13.55 2.11
C SER A 51 11.48 13.48 2.01
N PRO A 52 12.25 14.35 2.69
CA PRO A 52 13.72 14.38 2.63
C PRO A 52 14.43 13.13 3.20
N GLY A 53 13.78 11.98 3.18
CA GLY A 53 14.35 10.66 3.42
C GLY A 53 13.58 9.63 2.60
N ARG A 54 14.16 8.43 2.44
CA ARG A 54 13.50 7.26 1.82
C ARG A 54 12.33 6.80 2.69
N SER A 55 11.29 7.61 2.86
CA SER A 55 10.14 7.32 3.71
C SER A 55 8.82 7.73 3.06
N TRP A 56 7.84 6.85 3.15
CA TRP A 56 6.51 6.96 2.56
C TRP A 56 5.46 6.84 3.66
N ARG A 57 4.36 7.58 3.52
CA ARG A 57 3.24 7.51 4.46
C ARG A 57 2.05 6.88 3.76
N GLY A 58 1.25 6.13 4.50
CA GLY A 58 0.14 5.40 3.92
C GLY A 58 -0.88 4.93 4.94
N GLY A 59 -2.09 4.62 4.50
CA GLY A 59 -3.13 4.12 5.39
C GLY A 59 -2.79 2.73 5.92
N GLU A 60 -2.98 2.51 7.22
CA GLU A 60 -2.80 1.21 7.85
C GLU A 60 -4.13 0.52 8.12
N ARG A 61 -4.23 -0.78 7.78
CA ARG A 61 -5.43 -1.59 8.08
C ARG A 61 -5.28 -2.55 9.25
N LEU A 62 -4.05 -2.88 9.66
CA LEU A 62 -3.82 -3.96 10.62
C LEU A 62 -4.12 -3.57 12.08
N ILE A 63 -3.96 -2.30 12.45
CA ILE A 63 -4.19 -1.82 13.83
C ILE A 63 -5.65 -1.43 14.06
N ALA A 64 -6.41 -1.16 13.00
CA ALA A 64 -7.81 -0.77 13.09
C ALA A 64 -8.69 -1.89 13.69
N ARG A 65 -8.39 -3.17 13.41
CA ARG A 65 -9.18 -4.32 13.89
C ARG A 65 -9.26 -4.47 15.42
N PRO A 66 -8.17 -4.45 16.20
CA PRO A 66 -8.27 -4.55 17.65
C PRO A 66 -8.97 -3.36 18.32
N LEU A 67 -9.08 -2.19 17.65
CA LEU A 67 -9.85 -1.07 18.20
C LEU A 67 -11.35 -1.34 18.30
N VAL A 68 -11.88 -2.29 17.52
CA VAL A 68 -13.26 -2.78 17.68
C VAL A 68 -13.44 -3.56 19.00
N ILE A 69 -12.36 -4.09 19.58
CA ILE A 69 -12.41 -4.84 20.85
C ILE A 69 -12.55 -3.88 22.04
N VAL A 70 -12.05 -2.64 21.93
CA VAL A 70 -12.09 -1.65 23.01
C VAL A 70 -13.52 -1.35 23.51
N PRO A 71 -14.52 -1.05 22.66
CA PRO A 71 -15.89 -0.86 23.16
C PRO A 71 -16.48 -2.11 23.80
N VAL A 72 -16.17 -3.29 23.27
CA VAL A 72 -16.63 -4.57 23.84
C VAL A 72 -16.07 -4.75 25.26
N LEU A 73 -14.78 -4.49 25.45
CA LEU A 73 -14.15 -4.56 26.78
C LEU A 73 -14.70 -3.50 27.73
N ALA A 74 -15.01 -2.30 27.25
CA ALA A 74 -15.64 -1.25 28.06
C ALA A 74 -17.05 -1.65 28.53
N VAL A 75 -17.86 -2.28 27.67
CA VAL A 75 -19.17 -2.83 28.04
C VAL A 75 -19.01 -3.93 29.08
N VAL A 76 -18.11 -4.88 28.86
CA VAL A 76 -17.86 -5.99 29.80
C VAL A 76 -17.39 -5.46 31.16
N ALA A 77 -16.46 -4.50 31.19
CA ALA A 77 -15.99 -3.88 32.42
C ALA A 77 -17.12 -3.14 33.17
N SER A 78 -18.02 -2.48 32.42
CA SER A 78 -19.19 -1.80 33.00
C SER A 78 -20.16 -2.81 33.64
N LEU A 79 -20.45 -3.93 32.97
CA LEU A 79 -21.31 -4.98 33.52
C LEU A 79 -20.72 -5.60 34.79
N ILE A 80 -19.40 -5.86 34.81
CA ILE A 80 -18.71 -6.38 35.99
C ILE A 80 -18.78 -5.38 37.15
N TRP A 81 -18.60 -4.09 36.89
CA TRP A 81 -18.70 -3.05 37.92
C TRP A 81 -20.11 -2.96 38.52
N LEU A 82 -21.14 -3.06 37.69
CA LEU A 82 -22.54 -3.06 38.11
C LEU A 82 -22.85 -4.23 39.06
N GLU A 83 -22.38 -5.43 38.71
CA GLU A 83 -22.54 -6.64 39.55
C GLU A 83 -21.85 -6.49 40.91
N LEU A 84 -20.66 -5.87 40.94
CA LEU A 84 -19.87 -5.71 42.16
C LEU A 84 -20.41 -4.63 43.11
N THR A 85 -21.02 -3.58 42.58
CA THR A 85 -21.43 -2.42 43.38
C THR A 85 -22.92 -2.39 43.67
N GLY A 86 -23.75 -2.98 42.82
CA GLY A 86 -25.22 -2.97 42.96
C GLY A 86 -25.86 -1.57 42.86
N SER A 87 -25.07 -0.52 42.62
CA SER A 87 -25.52 0.87 42.54
C SER A 87 -25.29 1.43 41.14
N VAL A 88 -26.32 2.06 40.59
CA VAL A 88 -26.24 2.76 39.31
C VAL A 88 -26.19 4.26 39.60
N ASP A 89 -24.98 4.81 39.72
CA ASP A 89 -24.81 6.26 39.86
C ASP A 89 -25.02 6.94 38.50
N GLU A 90 -25.55 8.17 38.51
CA GLU A 90 -25.82 8.95 37.30
C GLU A 90 -24.54 9.18 36.46
N VAL A 91 -23.39 9.31 37.14
CA VAL A 91 -22.05 9.41 36.55
C VAL A 91 -21.65 8.13 35.81
N PHE A 92 -22.04 6.96 36.33
CA PHE A 92 -21.80 5.67 35.68
C PHE A 92 -22.61 5.53 34.38
N ILE A 93 -23.88 5.93 34.39
CA ILE A 93 -24.73 5.91 33.19
C ILE A 93 -24.17 6.85 32.12
N LEU A 94 -23.79 8.08 32.50
CA LEU A 94 -23.23 9.05 31.55
C LEU A 94 -21.91 8.58 30.94
N SER A 95 -21.02 8.00 31.75
CA SER A 95 -19.72 7.49 31.29
C SER A 95 -19.85 6.24 30.42
N ALA A 96 -20.75 5.31 30.75
CA ALA A 96 -21.04 4.14 29.92
C ALA A 96 -21.64 4.54 28.57
N ALA A 97 -22.63 5.45 28.57
CA ALA A 97 -23.25 5.96 27.34
C ALA A 97 -22.24 6.72 26.47
N GLY A 98 -21.41 7.57 27.07
CA GLY A 98 -20.35 8.30 26.38
C GLY A 98 -19.29 7.37 25.79
N GLY A 99 -18.82 6.39 26.57
CA GLY A 99 -17.84 5.39 26.11
C GLY A 99 -18.37 4.53 24.97
N MET A 100 -19.63 4.11 25.04
CA MET A 100 -20.27 3.32 23.99
C MET A 100 -20.46 4.15 22.71
N GLY A 101 -20.89 5.41 22.83
CA GLY A 101 -21.01 6.34 21.70
C GLY A 101 -19.69 6.56 20.97
N VAL A 102 -18.62 6.89 21.71
CA VAL A 102 -17.26 7.05 21.13
C VAL A 102 -16.78 5.75 20.50
N GLY A 103 -17.00 4.62 21.17
CA GLY A 103 -16.62 3.30 20.69
C GLY A 103 -17.31 2.91 19.38
N LEU A 104 -18.60 3.21 19.23
CA LEU A 104 -19.36 2.99 18.00
C LEU A 104 -18.88 3.91 16.87
N ILE A 105 -18.60 5.18 17.16
CA ILE A 105 -18.05 6.13 16.18
C ILE A 105 -16.69 5.63 15.68
N LEU A 106 -15.78 5.26 16.59
CA LEU A 106 -14.46 4.74 16.24
C LEU A 106 -14.56 3.42 15.45
N SER A 107 -15.45 2.51 15.87
CA SER A 107 -15.68 1.25 15.18
C SER A 107 -16.26 1.48 13.78
N GLY A 108 -17.20 2.41 13.63
CA GLY A 108 -17.73 2.85 12.35
C GLY A 108 -16.61 3.38 11.45
N LEU A 109 -15.80 4.32 11.93
CA LEU A 109 -14.66 4.86 11.17
C LEU A 109 -13.67 3.76 10.73
N VAL A 110 -13.39 2.78 11.59
CA VAL A 110 -12.57 1.60 11.26
C VAL A 110 -13.22 0.75 10.16
N VAL A 111 -14.51 0.43 10.29
CA VAL A 111 -15.26 -0.43 9.35
C VAL A 111 -15.40 0.23 7.99
N TYR A 112 -15.69 1.54 7.96
CA TYR A 112 -15.74 2.35 6.73
C TYR A 112 -14.36 2.64 6.14
N GLY A 113 -13.28 2.12 6.74
CA GLY A 113 -11.94 2.18 6.18
C GLY A 113 -11.34 3.57 6.22
N ALA A 114 -11.79 4.43 7.14
CA ALA A 114 -11.12 5.69 7.42
C ALA A 114 -9.66 5.37 7.81
N PRO A 115 -8.67 6.04 7.19
CA PRO A 115 -7.27 5.85 7.53
C PRO A 115 -6.96 6.55 8.86
N LEU A 116 -7.57 6.07 9.95
CA LEU A 116 -7.38 6.61 11.30
C LEU A 116 -5.92 6.53 11.75
N PHE A 117 -5.17 5.58 11.16
CA PHE A 117 -3.76 5.37 11.45
C PHE A 117 -2.95 5.47 10.15
N THR A 118 -1.97 6.36 10.16
CA THR A 118 -0.98 6.47 9.09
C THR A 118 0.27 5.69 9.46
N GLY A 119 0.70 4.83 8.56
CA GLY A 119 1.95 4.10 8.65
C GLY A 119 3.04 4.87 7.97
N ARG A 120 4.26 4.73 8.48
CA ARG A 120 5.45 5.25 7.83
C ARG A 120 6.37 4.10 7.49
N LEU A 121 6.50 3.81 6.19
CA LEU A 121 7.55 2.93 5.69
C LEU A 121 8.80 3.79 5.47
N SER A 122 9.96 3.36 5.96
CA SER A 122 11.22 4.05 5.73
C SER A 122 12.35 3.08 5.43
N VAL A 123 13.30 3.45 4.59
CA VAL A 123 14.54 2.71 4.38
C VAL A 123 15.58 3.18 5.39
N SER A 124 16.08 2.24 6.17
CA SER A 124 17.29 2.38 6.99
C SER A 124 18.48 1.78 6.22
N GLY A 125 19.71 2.15 6.57
CA GLY A 125 20.92 1.57 5.95
C GLY A 125 20.94 0.03 5.99
N GLU A 126 20.26 -0.57 6.97
CA GLU A 126 20.17 -2.03 7.17
C GLU A 126 18.95 -2.71 6.53
N GLY A 127 17.99 -1.95 5.95
CA GLY A 127 16.77 -2.52 5.39
C GLY A 127 15.54 -1.61 5.45
N PHE A 128 14.35 -2.19 5.61
CA PHE A 128 13.08 -1.46 5.65
C PHE A 128 12.48 -1.46 7.04
N VAL A 129 11.97 -0.32 7.48
CA VAL A 129 11.30 -0.16 8.77
C VAL A 129 9.90 0.37 8.52
N LEU A 130 8.90 -0.38 8.96
CA LEU A 130 7.52 0.09 9.04
C LEU A 130 7.24 0.54 10.48
N SER A 131 6.96 1.83 10.65
CA SER A 131 6.56 2.43 11.93
C SER A 131 5.10 2.81 11.88
N HIS A 132 4.35 2.35 12.88
CA HIS A 132 2.93 2.63 13.02
C HIS A 132 2.71 3.96 13.77
N THR A 133 1.63 4.70 13.47
CA THR A 133 1.40 6.09 13.96
C THR A 133 1.35 6.23 15.46
N LEU A 134 0.89 5.20 16.17
CA LEU A 134 0.86 5.19 17.63
C LEU A 134 2.20 4.79 18.26
N GLY A 135 3.24 4.54 17.47
CA GLY A 135 4.55 4.09 17.95
C GLY A 135 4.56 2.69 18.59
N LEU A 136 3.38 2.11 18.86
CA LEU A 136 3.17 0.86 19.58
C LEU A 136 3.81 -0.36 18.89
N ARG A 137 4.09 -0.27 17.59
CA ARG A 137 4.74 -1.35 16.85
C ARG A 137 5.69 -0.78 15.82
N ARG A 138 6.87 -1.38 15.73
CA ARG A 138 7.81 -1.19 14.64
C ARG A 138 8.14 -2.55 14.06
N ARG A 139 7.96 -2.71 12.76
CA ARG A 139 8.38 -3.91 12.05
C ARG A 139 9.64 -3.57 11.27
N ARG A 140 10.77 -4.13 11.72
CA ARG A 140 12.04 -4.06 10.99
C ARG A 140 12.16 -5.27 10.08
N LEU A 141 12.46 -5.00 8.83
CA LEU A 141 12.87 -5.94 7.82
C LEU A 141 14.35 -5.67 7.56
N GLY A 142 15.19 -6.71 7.63
CA GLY A 142 16.60 -6.58 7.29
C GLY A 142 16.78 -6.33 5.78
N ARG A 143 17.98 -6.61 5.27
CA ARG A 143 18.25 -6.56 3.84
C ARG A 143 17.22 -7.42 3.09
N VAL A 144 16.54 -6.79 2.15
CA VAL A 144 15.53 -7.47 1.32
C VAL A 144 16.25 -8.44 0.40
N ASP A 145 15.84 -9.70 0.45
CA ASP A 145 16.41 -10.78 -0.38
C ASP A 145 15.46 -11.17 -1.51
N ARG A 146 14.14 -10.97 -1.33
CA ARG A 146 13.14 -11.30 -2.35
C ARG A 146 12.02 -10.27 -2.41
N ILE A 147 11.54 -10.03 -3.61
CA ILE A 147 10.37 -9.21 -3.88
C ILE A 147 9.32 -10.10 -4.52
N LYS A 148 8.10 -10.10 -3.98
CA LYS A 148 6.94 -10.71 -4.64
C LYS A 148 5.94 -9.65 -5.06
N ALA A 149 5.24 -9.86 -6.15
CA ALA A 149 4.13 -8.99 -6.54
C ALA A 149 2.90 -9.79 -6.94
N GLY A 150 1.73 -9.35 -6.48
CA GLY A 150 0.46 -10.04 -6.68
C GLY A 150 -0.69 -9.07 -6.81
N SER A 151 -1.92 -9.59 -6.90
CA SER A 151 -3.12 -8.74 -7.03
C SER A 151 -3.75 -8.54 -5.66
N ALA A 152 -4.10 -7.30 -5.32
CA ALA A 152 -4.84 -7.00 -4.11
C ALA A 152 -6.34 -7.13 -4.39
N TYR A 153 -7.08 -7.70 -3.46
CA TYR A 153 -8.54 -7.74 -3.51
C TYR A 153 -9.13 -7.33 -2.16
N ASP A 154 -10.30 -6.71 -2.22
CA ASP A 154 -11.09 -6.37 -1.05
C ASP A 154 -12.40 -7.15 -1.09
N VAL A 155 -12.97 -7.35 0.09
CA VAL A 155 -14.24 -8.05 0.23
C VAL A 155 -15.25 -7.00 0.65
N ARG A 156 -16.22 -6.73 -0.24
CA ARG A 156 -17.34 -5.86 0.08
C ARG A 156 -18.59 -6.73 0.25
N THR A 157 -19.18 -6.65 1.44
CA THR A 157 -20.53 -7.16 1.68
C THR A 157 -21.51 -6.15 1.12
N ILE A 158 -22.32 -6.55 0.15
CA ILE A 158 -23.44 -5.73 -0.28
C ILE A 158 -24.56 -5.98 0.71
N ASN A 159 -24.94 -4.95 1.45
CA ASN A 159 -26.19 -4.98 2.18
C ASN A 159 -27.30 -4.93 1.13
N ALA A 160 -27.93 -6.06 0.85
CA ALA A 160 -29.21 -6.06 0.16
C ALA A 160 -30.15 -5.24 1.06
N GLY A 161 -30.68 -4.13 0.55
CA GLY A 161 -31.65 -3.34 1.29
C GLY A 161 -32.85 -4.21 1.64
N GLY A 162 -33.26 -4.16 2.91
CA GLY A 162 -34.42 -4.90 3.42
C GLY A 162 -34.02 -5.94 4.48
N ASP A 163 -34.49 -5.67 5.70
CA ASP A 163 -34.72 -6.64 6.78
C ASP A 163 -33.58 -7.55 7.21
N GLY A 164 -32.71 -7.02 8.08
CA GLY A 164 -32.09 -7.77 9.20
C GLY A 164 -31.20 -8.98 8.89
N ALA A 165 -31.10 -9.43 7.63
CA ALA A 165 -30.36 -10.61 7.24
C ALA A 165 -28.89 -10.26 7.08
N SER A 166 -28.14 -10.42 8.17
CA SER A 166 -26.68 -10.42 8.17
C SER A 166 -26.16 -11.61 7.35
N GLY A 167 -26.06 -11.45 6.02
CA GLY A 167 -25.63 -12.52 5.13
C GLY A 167 -25.64 -12.17 3.64
N GLY A 168 -25.56 -10.89 3.28
CA GLY A 168 -25.54 -10.48 1.87
C GLY A 168 -24.36 -11.07 1.08
N PRO A 169 -24.51 -11.25 -0.25
CA PRO A 169 -23.46 -11.82 -1.08
C PRO A 169 -22.18 -10.99 -0.95
N THR A 170 -21.08 -11.70 -0.72
CA THR A 170 -19.74 -11.13 -0.63
C THR A 170 -19.17 -11.04 -2.04
N ILE A 171 -18.96 -9.81 -2.52
CA ILE A 171 -18.28 -9.59 -3.81
C ILE A 171 -16.80 -9.30 -3.55
N GLU A 172 -15.94 -10.04 -4.25
CA GLU A 172 -14.52 -9.73 -4.30
C GLU A 172 -14.26 -8.61 -5.31
N GLU A 173 -13.84 -7.46 -4.80
CA GLU A 173 -13.51 -6.31 -5.64
C GLU A 173 -12.00 -6.26 -5.89
N ALA A 174 -11.62 -6.01 -7.14
CA ALA A 174 -10.22 -5.77 -7.49
C ALA A 174 -9.73 -4.50 -6.80
N ALA A 175 -8.76 -4.65 -5.89
CA ALA A 175 -8.35 -3.60 -4.96
C ALA A 175 -6.97 -3.01 -5.31
N GLY A 176 -6.39 -3.41 -6.44
CA GLY A 176 -5.13 -2.90 -6.98
C GLY A 176 -4.01 -3.94 -6.99
N ILE A 177 -2.78 -3.48 -6.76
CA ILE A 177 -1.56 -4.30 -6.77
C ILE A 177 -0.89 -4.26 -5.40
N TYR A 178 -0.20 -5.33 -5.03
CA TYR A 178 0.68 -5.31 -3.87
C TYR A 178 2.09 -5.79 -4.22
N VAL A 179 3.05 -5.31 -3.44
CA VAL A 179 4.43 -5.75 -3.42
C VAL A 179 4.77 -6.23 -2.01
N GLU A 180 5.33 -7.43 -1.91
CA GLU A 180 5.84 -8.02 -0.68
C GLU A 180 7.37 -7.92 -0.68
N LEU A 181 7.91 -7.14 0.25
CA LEU A 181 9.34 -7.07 0.54
C LEU A 181 9.65 -8.15 1.58
N ARG A 182 10.52 -9.10 1.25
CA ARG A 182 10.91 -10.19 2.15
C ARG A 182 12.37 -10.08 2.59
N SER A 183 12.63 -10.57 3.79
CA SER A 183 13.96 -10.82 4.34
C SER A 183 13.85 -12.13 5.12
N GLY A 184 14.17 -13.24 4.46
CA GLY A 184 13.97 -14.59 4.99
C GLY A 184 12.49 -14.91 5.31
N ARG A 185 12.18 -15.15 6.60
CA ARG A 185 10.82 -15.44 7.07
C ARG A 185 9.97 -14.20 7.34
N ARG A 186 10.58 -13.01 7.39
CA ARG A 186 9.89 -11.75 7.67
C ARG A 186 9.49 -11.08 6.35
N TYR A 187 8.36 -10.38 6.36
CA TYR A 187 7.89 -9.64 5.19
C TYR A 187 7.11 -8.38 5.56
N ILE A 188 7.13 -7.41 4.65
CA ILE A 188 6.29 -6.22 4.66
C ILE A 188 5.54 -6.19 3.33
N THR A 189 4.23 -6.00 3.39
CA THR A 189 3.37 -5.98 2.20
C THR A 189 2.83 -4.57 2.01
N VAL A 190 3.16 -3.98 0.87
CA VAL A 190 2.80 -2.64 0.45
C VAL A 190 1.76 -2.73 -0.65
N ARG A 191 0.58 -2.14 -0.45
CA ARG A 191 -0.49 -2.08 -1.45
C ARG A 191 -0.50 -0.71 -2.13
N CYS A 192 -0.82 -0.69 -3.41
CA CYS A 192 -1.27 0.50 -4.14
C CYS A 192 -2.69 0.25 -4.68
N LYS A 193 -3.58 1.24 -4.55
CA LYS A 193 -4.96 1.14 -5.05
C LYS A 193 -5.03 1.07 -6.59
N GLN A 194 -4.07 1.69 -7.28
CA GLN A 194 -4.00 1.75 -8.73
C GLN A 194 -2.80 0.96 -9.27
N SER A 195 -2.96 0.37 -10.45
CA SER A 195 -1.87 -0.30 -11.16
C SER A 195 -0.94 0.75 -11.78
N THR A 196 0.30 0.85 -11.29
CA THR A 196 1.32 1.78 -11.81
C THR A 196 2.19 1.15 -12.90
N GLY A 197 1.67 0.14 -13.61
CA GLY A 197 2.45 -0.61 -14.61
C GLY A 197 3.56 -1.51 -14.05
N PHE A 198 3.65 -1.69 -12.73
CA PHE A 198 4.75 -2.40 -12.04
C PHE A 198 5.21 -3.70 -12.74
N ARG A 199 4.26 -4.61 -13.04
CA ARG A 199 4.57 -5.91 -13.64
C ARG A 199 5.13 -5.82 -15.06
N LYS A 200 4.76 -4.77 -15.79
CA LYS A 200 5.19 -4.54 -17.17
C LYS A 200 6.54 -3.82 -17.21
N THR A 201 6.78 -2.92 -16.26
CA THR A 201 7.99 -2.10 -16.22
C THR A 201 9.18 -2.81 -15.59
N TRP A 202 8.97 -3.59 -14.53
CA TRP A 202 10.09 -4.12 -13.73
C TRP A 202 10.26 -5.63 -13.87
N VAL A 203 11.50 -6.08 -13.66
CA VAL A 203 11.89 -7.49 -13.44
C VAL A 203 12.67 -7.58 -12.11
N GLY A 204 13.01 -8.80 -11.68
CA GLY A 204 13.60 -9.05 -10.35
C GLY A 204 12.56 -9.30 -9.24
N TRP A 205 11.32 -9.62 -9.60
CA TRP A 205 10.26 -9.98 -8.66
C TRP A 205 9.64 -11.34 -9.01
N GLU A 206 9.12 -12.03 -7.98
CA GLU A 206 8.42 -13.30 -8.11
C GLU A 206 6.90 -13.09 -8.17
N GLN A 207 6.22 -13.85 -9.03
CA GLN A 207 4.75 -13.81 -9.10
C GLN A 207 4.13 -14.40 -7.83
N ALA A 208 3.29 -13.60 -7.19
CA ALA A 208 2.43 -14.03 -6.10
C ALA A 208 0.95 -14.04 -6.52
N GLY A 209 0.15 -14.80 -5.78
CA GLY A 209 -1.28 -14.90 -5.98
C GLY A 209 -2.06 -13.65 -5.57
N ARG A 210 -3.33 -13.85 -5.24
CA ARG A 210 -4.20 -12.80 -4.71
C ARG A 210 -4.00 -12.68 -3.20
N SER A 211 -3.98 -11.46 -2.67
CA SER A 211 -3.91 -11.23 -1.21
C SER A 211 -4.88 -10.15 -0.74
N ARG A 212 -5.53 -10.44 0.39
CA ARG A 212 -6.35 -9.50 1.17
C ARG A 212 -5.57 -8.87 2.34
N ARG A 213 -4.35 -9.34 2.59
CA ARG A 213 -3.53 -8.91 3.74
C ARG A 213 -2.42 -7.99 3.26
N TRP A 214 -2.42 -6.76 3.75
CA TRP A 214 -1.36 -5.78 3.53
C TRP A 214 -1.10 -4.99 4.81
N HIS A 215 0.12 -4.45 4.91
CA HIS A 215 0.55 -3.72 6.09
C HIS A 215 0.30 -2.22 5.94
N ILE A 216 0.59 -1.67 4.75
CA ILE A 216 0.46 -0.25 4.43
C ILE A 216 -0.11 -0.08 3.02
N ILE A 217 -0.97 0.93 2.83
CA ILE A 217 -1.50 1.35 1.54
C ILE A 217 -0.82 2.66 1.17
N LEU A 218 -0.04 2.67 0.09
CA LEU A 218 0.58 3.87 -0.46
C LEU A 218 -0.27 4.46 -1.58
N ASP A 219 -0.15 5.78 -1.74
CA ASP A 219 -0.65 6.47 -2.92
C ASP A 219 0.20 6.12 -4.15
N PRO A 220 -0.33 6.28 -5.37
CA PRO A 220 0.37 5.87 -6.59
C PRO A 220 1.77 6.47 -6.74
N ALA A 221 1.93 7.76 -6.45
CA ALA A 221 3.23 8.44 -6.55
C ALA A 221 4.25 7.91 -5.53
N ASP A 222 3.83 7.71 -4.28
CA ASP A 222 4.66 7.12 -3.22
C ASP A 222 5.05 5.67 -3.56
N PHE A 223 4.11 4.92 -4.14
CA PHE A 223 4.38 3.57 -4.61
C PHE A 223 5.37 3.53 -5.76
N VAL A 224 5.35 4.50 -6.68
CA VAL A 224 6.37 4.65 -7.73
C VAL A 224 7.72 5.10 -7.16
N SER A 225 7.72 6.01 -6.18
CA SER A 225 8.94 6.39 -5.47
C SER A 225 9.60 5.20 -4.76
N LEU A 226 8.80 4.30 -4.17
CA LEU A 226 9.27 3.04 -3.62
C LEU A 226 9.90 2.15 -4.71
N GLN A 227 9.28 2.02 -5.89
CA GLN A 227 9.83 1.25 -7.00
C GLN A 227 11.21 1.73 -7.42
N TYR A 228 11.38 3.04 -7.64
CA TYR A 228 12.69 3.60 -7.97
C TYR A 228 13.73 3.41 -6.87
N THR A 229 13.30 3.47 -5.60
CA THR A 229 14.20 3.17 -4.49
C THR A 229 14.64 1.70 -4.48
N LEU A 230 13.76 0.77 -4.85
CA LEU A 230 14.13 -0.65 -4.99
C LEU A 230 15.10 -0.87 -6.16
N VAL A 231 14.97 -0.09 -7.24
CA VAL A 231 15.96 -0.10 -8.34
C VAL A 231 17.31 0.42 -7.88
N ASP A 232 17.34 1.52 -7.14
CA ASP A 232 18.60 2.06 -6.58
C ASP A 232 19.28 1.11 -5.60
N LEU A 233 18.50 0.25 -4.93
CA LEU A 233 19.02 -0.80 -4.07
C LEU A 233 19.45 -2.07 -4.85
N GLY A 234 19.30 -2.09 -6.18
CA GLY A 234 19.63 -3.22 -7.03
C GLY A 234 18.67 -4.41 -6.89
N LEU A 235 17.48 -4.19 -6.33
CA LEU A 235 16.49 -5.25 -6.09
C LEU A 235 15.49 -5.40 -7.24
N LEU A 236 15.28 -4.33 -8.00
CA LEU A 236 14.50 -4.34 -9.23
C LEU A 236 15.36 -3.84 -10.38
N THR A 237 15.09 -4.34 -11.56
CA THR A 237 15.69 -3.83 -12.79
C THR A 237 14.61 -3.55 -13.82
N LEU A 238 14.92 -2.65 -14.75
CA LEU A 238 14.01 -2.33 -15.83
C LEU A 238 13.84 -3.56 -16.73
N ARG A 239 12.60 -3.85 -17.12
CA ARG A 239 12.35 -4.88 -18.12
C ARG A 239 12.98 -4.43 -19.43
N PRO A 240 13.90 -5.22 -20.04
CA PRO A 240 14.36 -4.93 -21.38
C PRO A 240 13.16 -4.97 -22.31
N LEU A 241 13.04 -3.97 -23.19
CA LEU A 241 12.12 -4.10 -24.31
C LEU A 241 12.44 -5.43 -24.99
N ALA A 242 11.42 -6.19 -25.35
CA ALA A 242 11.61 -7.30 -26.24
C ALA A 242 12.20 -6.70 -27.52
N THR A 243 13.53 -6.77 -27.67
CA THR A 243 14.17 -6.51 -28.94
C THR A 243 13.51 -7.48 -29.90
N ASP A 244 12.88 -6.98 -30.95
CA ASP A 244 12.31 -7.74 -32.08
C ASP A 244 13.41 -8.51 -32.82
N SER A 245 14.12 -9.38 -32.10
CA SER A 245 15.12 -10.30 -32.59
C SER A 245 14.47 -11.68 -32.61
N ALA A 246 13.63 -11.88 -33.63
CA ALA A 246 13.49 -13.12 -34.40
C ALA A 246 12.21 -13.08 -35.26
N ILE A 247 12.16 -12.19 -36.26
CA ILE A 247 11.63 -12.61 -37.56
C ILE A 247 12.70 -13.52 -38.17
N THR A 248 12.86 -14.72 -37.60
CA THR A 248 13.57 -15.80 -38.27
C THR A 248 12.60 -16.36 -39.28
N GLU A 249 12.71 -15.81 -40.49
CA GLU A 249 12.45 -16.47 -41.77
C GLU A 249 12.04 -17.94 -41.62
N ALA A 250 10.72 -18.20 -41.63
CA ALA A 250 10.23 -19.53 -41.91
C ALA A 250 10.57 -19.82 -43.38
N PRO A 251 11.26 -20.92 -43.71
CA PRO A 251 11.56 -21.25 -45.10
C PRO A 251 10.24 -21.46 -45.83
N ARG A 252 9.96 -20.62 -46.84
CA ARG A 252 8.89 -20.84 -47.80
C ARG A 252 9.12 -22.19 -48.45
N ARG A 253 8.33 -23.19 -48.05
CA ARG A 253 8.16 -24.42 -48.84
C ARG A 253 7.56 -23.99 -50.18
N ARG A 254 8.35 -24.09 -51.25
CA ARG A 254 7.82 -24.13 -52.62
C ARG A 254 7.10 -25.46 -52.76
N CYS A 255 5.81 -25.40 -53.02
CA CYS A 255 5.12 -26.45 -53.76
C CYS A 255 5.24 -26.12 -55.24
#